data_AF-A0A7I8D0Y1-F1
#
_entry.id   AF-A0A7I8D0Y1-F1
#
_cell.length_a   1.000
_cell.length_b   1.000
_cell.length_c   1.000
_cell.angle_alpha   90.00
_cell.angle_beta   90.00
_cell.angle_gamma   90.00
#
_symmetry.space_group_name_H-M   'P 1'
#
loop_
_entity.id
_entity.type
_entity.pdbx_description
1 polymer ?
#
loop_
_entity_poly.entity_id
_entity_poly.type
_entity_poly.pdbx_seq_one_letter_code
_entity_poly.pdbx_strand_id
1 'polypeptide(L)'
;MGNSQAYSRPARLLKIASWIIAIAFAIFLNMLGSLVIRDLMYAPRGGPPDAAQFSDAATSQLDAQMRDLQLQRDALNDRIENTRIAHDRAGKLYVEARESFRNWIATRQATGDGRNDPELLARTQKLDELQASVAGWQSQQNALADEARPIDAHLKQLRIEIAAARQAADKRYEAASRRYELIVFGWRLALTLPLLVVAVSLFIRFRKSRYWPFVYGFGLFALTAFFVELVPYLPSFGGYVRVLVGIALVVFAGIYMLRAFQKYVERKRADLEQSRTERARGVDYEKALSTFQKKLCPSCDKPWHLGGEQASYCIHCGLNLFKVCACGGRNFAFFPFCNQCGEPVAETAELRSPEPGERPPASN
;
A
#
# COMPACT_ATOMS: atom_id res chain seq x y z
N MET A 1 1.25 -34.93 21.07
CA MET A 1 0.50 -35.65 20.03
C MET A 1 1.52 -36.09 19.00
N GLY A 2 2.05 -37.30 19.20
CA GLY A 2 3.06 -37.90 18.34
C GLY A 2 2.42 -38.28 17.03
N ASN A 3 2.92 -37.68 15.94
CA ASN A 3 2.65 -38.17 14.60
C ASN A 3 3.71 -39.22 14.33
N SER A 4 3.33 -40.49 14.44
CA SER A 4 3.98 -41.62 13.76
C SER A 4 4.15 -41.25 12.28
N GLN A 5 5.39 -41.04 11.86
CA GLN A 5 5.83 -40.68 10.50
C GLN A 5 6.08 -41.93 9.61
N ALA A 6 5.44 -43.07 9.87
CA ALA A 6 5.41 -44.25 8.99
C ALA A 6 4.38 -44.08 7.85
N TYR A 7 4.16 -42.84 7.41
CA TYR A 7 3.45 -42.59 6.17
C TYR A 7 4.40 -41.92 5.19
N SER A 8 4.76 -42.74 4.20
CA SER A 8 5.61 -42.51 3.04
C SER A 8 5.35 -41.16 2.34
N ARG A 9 6.28 -40.73 1.48
CA ARG A 9 6.18 -39.55 0.58
C ARG A 9 4.76 -39.08 0.18
N PRO A 10 3.76 -39.94 -0.12
CA PRO A 10 2.35 -39.54 -0.31
C PRO A 10 1.74 -38.66 0.81
N ALA A 11 2.07 -38.82 2.08
CA ALA A 11 1.46 -38.00 3.15
C ALA A 11 1.97 -36.54 3.14
N ARG A 12 3.23 -36.31 2.76
CA ARG A 12 3.74 -34.94 2.55
C ARG A 12 3.12 -34.31 1.31
N LEU A 13 3.00 -35.07 0.23
CA LEU A 13 2.32 -34.62 -1.00
C LEU A 13 0.85 -34.29 -0.74
N LEU A 14 0.15 -35.10 0.06
CA LEU A 14 -1.24 -34.85 0.43
C LEU A 14 -1.40 -33.59 1.28
N LYS A 15 -0.46 -33.30 2.20
CA LYS A 15 -0.45 -32.03 2.95
C LYS A 15 -0.18 -30.83 2.05
N ILE A 16 0.75 -30.93 1.10
CA ILE A 16 1.03 -29.86 0.14
C ILE A 16 -0.18 -29.63 -0.76
N ALA A 17 -0.76 -30.69 -1.33
CA ALA A 17 -1.97 -30.63 -2.14
C ALA A 17 -3.14 -30.02 -1.37
N SER A 18 -3.31 -30.37 -0.10
CA SER A 18 -4.32 -29.78 0.78
C SER A 18 -4.12 -28.27 0.96
N TRP A 19 -2.88 -27.80 1.14
CA TRP A 19 -2.57 -26.38 1.20
C TRP A 19 -2.85 -25.65 -0.13
N ILE A 20 -2.52 -26.28 -1.26
CA ILE A 20 -2.84 -25.73 -2.59
C ILE A 20 -4.36 -25.58 -2.73
N ILE A 21 -5.14 -26.59 -2.35
CA ILE A 21 -6.61 -26.54 -2.36
C ILE A 21 -7.12 -25.41 -1.45
N ALA A 22 -6.56 -25.27 -0.24
CA ALA A 22 -6.94 -24.20 0.69
C ALA A 22 -6.68 -22.80 0.12
N ILE A 23 -5.52 -22.60 -0.53
CA ILE A 23 -5.15 -21.32 -1.16
C ILE A 23 -6.05 -21.05 -2.37
N ALA A 24 -6.25 -22.03 -3.25
CA ALA A 24 -7.13 -21.89 -4.41
C ALA A 24 -8.57 -21.56 -3.98
N PHE A 25 -9.09 -22.26 -2.97
CA PHE A 25 -10.40 -21.96 -2.39
C PHE A 25 -10.49 -20.52 -1.86
N ALA A 26 -9.47 -20.05 -1.13
CA ALA A 26 -9.40 -18.67 -0.66
C ALA A 26 -9.38 -17.65 -1.81
N ILE A 27 -8.65 -17.94 -2.91
CA ILE A 27 -8.59 -17.07 -4.09
C ILE A 27 -9.96 -16.95 -4.74
N PHE A 28 -10.67 -18.06 -4.97
CA PHE A 28 -12.01 -18.04 -5.55
C PHE A 28 -13.01 -17.27 -4.68
N LEU A 29 -12.94 -17.44 -3.35
CA LEU A 29 -13.78 -16.68 -2.43
C LEU A 29 -13.47 -15.18 -2.46
N ASN A 30 -12.19 -14.78 -2.52
CA ASN A 30 -11.81 -13.37 -2.68
C ASN A 30 -12.32 -12.82 -4.03
N MET A 31 -12.24 -13.61 -5.10
CA MET A 31 -12.75 -13.20 -6.41
C MET A 31 -14.25 -12.93 -6.34
N LEU A 32 -15.01 -13.87 -5.75
CA LEU A 32 -16.45 -13.74 -5.51
C LEU A 32 -16.77 -12.52 -4.61
N GLY A 33 -16.03 -12.34 -3.52
CA GLY A 33 -16.16 -11.19 -2.63
C GLY A 33 -16.01 -9.86 -3.36
N SER A 34 -15.00 -9.76 -4.24
CA SER A 34 -14.76 -8.56 -5.04
C SER A 34 -15.90 -8.22 -6.00
N LEU A 35 -16.60 -9.23 -6.54
CA LEU A 35 -17.77 -9.02 -7.41
C LEU A 35 -18.95 -8.48 -6.59
N VAL A 36 -19.26 -9.11 -5.46
CA VAL A 36 -20.35 -8.69 -4.57
C VAL A 36 -20.13 -7.25 -4.07
N ILE A 37 -18.89 -6.87 -3.76
CA ILE A 37 -18.56 -5.53 -3.29
C ILE A 37 -18.64 -4.49 -4.42
N ARG A 38 -18.34 -4.87 -5.66
CA ARG A 38 -18.50 -3.99 -6.83
C ARG A 38 -19.96 -3.62 -7.03
N ASP A 39 -20.86 -4.58 -6.87
CA ASP A 39 -22.30 -4.33 -6.95
C ASP A 39 -22.79 -3.50 -5.75
N LEU A 40 -22.13 -3.61 -4.60
CA LEU A 40 -22.40 -2.81 -3.41
C LEU A 40 -22.08 -1.31 -3.58
N MET A 41 -21.26 -0.91 -4.57
CA MET A 41 -21.09 0.52 -4.91
C MET A 41 -22.39 1.17 -5.36
N TYR A 42 -23.35 0.41 -5.87
CA TYR A 42 -24.66 0.93 -6.29
C TYR A 42 -25.74 0.79 -5.23
N ALA A 43 -25.40 0.31 -4.02
CA ALA A 43 -26.36 0.17 -2.93
C ALA A 43 -26.96 1.50 -2.46
N PRO A 44 -26.21 2.63 -2.40
CA PRO A 44 -26.79 3.94 -2.19
C PRO A 44 -27.56 4.41 -3.44
N ARG A 45 -28.84 4.77 -3.27
CA ARG A 45 -29.66 5.33 -4.36
C ARG A 45 -28.97 6.58 -4.93
N GLY A 46 -28.66 6.56 -6.23
CA GLY A 46 -27.99 7.67 -6.93
C GLY A 46 -26.53 7.41 -7.30
N GLY A 47 -25.92 6.31 -6.84
CA GLY A 47 -24.54 5.98 -7.18
C GLY A 47 -23.53 6.95 -6.52
N PRO A 48 -22.27 6.98 -7.00
CA PRO A 48 -21.28 7.93 -6.50
C PRO A 48 -21.76 9.37 -6.80
N PRO A 49 -21.64 10.31 -5.83
CA PRO A 49 -21.97 11.70 -6.06
C PRO A 49 -21.15 12.26 -7.22
N ASP A 50 -21.81 12.97 -8.14
CA ASP A 50 -21.14 13.65 -9.26
C ASP A 50 -21.05 15.15 -8.96
N ALA A 51 -19.87 15.74 -9.13
CA ALA A 51 -19.63 17.16 -8.89
C ALA A 51 -20.57 18.05 -9.73
N ALA A 52 -20.94 17.62 -10.94
CA ALA A 52 -21.86 18.35 -11.81
C ALA A 52 -23.27 18.49 -11.22
N GLN A 53 -23.69 17.58 -10.32
CA GLN A 53 -24.98 17.66 -9.64
C GLN A 53 -25.03 18.74 -8.56
N PHE A 54 -23.86 19.20 -8.09
CA PHE A 54 -23.75 20.22 -7.05
C PHE A 54 -23.38 21.59 -7.62
N SER A 55 -23.03 21.68 -8.90
CA SER A 55 -22.89 22.95 -9.62
C SER A 55 -24.26 23.48 -10.01
N ASP A 56 -24.70 24.53 -9.34
CA ASP A 56 -26.01 25.15 -9.58
C ASP A 56 -26.01 25.92 -10.91
N ALA A 57 -27.18 26.01 -11.56
CA ALA A 57 -27.40 26.85 -12.77
C ALA A 57 -27.10 28.34 -12.53
N ALA A 58 -27.07 28.79 -11.28
CA ALA A 58 -26.61 30.12 -10.91
C ALA A 58 -25.11 30.33 -11.23
N THR A 59 -24.27 29.29 -11.07
CA THR A 59 -22.83 29.37 -11.36
C THR A 59 -22.58 29.55 -12.85
N SER A 60 -23.36 28.87 -13.71
CA SER A 60 -23.23 29.01 -15.16
C SER A 60 -23.69 30.38 -15.67
N GLN A 61 -24.68 30.99 -15.01
CA GLN A 61 -25.09 32.38 -15.29
C GLN A 61 -24.02 33.38 -14.88
N LEU A 62 -23.41 33.24 -13.69
CA LEU A 62 -22.30 34.10 -13.25
C LEU A 62 -21.08 33.95 -14.18
N ASP A 63 -20.76 32.74 -14.62
CA ASP A 63 -19.69 32.48 -15.58
C ASP A 63 -20.00 33.13 -16.95
N ALA A 64 -21.26 33.19 -17.37
CA ALA A 64 -21.67 33.91 -18.59
C ALA A 64 -21.51 35.42 -18.43
N GLN A 65 -21.99 35.99 -17.32
CA GLN A 65 -21.81 37.42 -17.03
C GLN A 65 -20.33 37.81 -16.98
N MET A 66 -19.47 36.95 -16.43
CA MET A 66 -18.03 37.18 -16.39
C MET A 66 -17.43 37.24 -17.79
N ARG A 67 -17.84 36.35 -18.70
CA ARG A 67 -17.38 36.38 -20.10
C ARG A 67 -17.82 37.65 -20.81
N ASP A 68 -19.07 38.06 -20.64
CA ASP A 68 -19.59 39.28 -21.29
C ASP A 68 -18.84 40.53 -20.81
N LEU A 69 -18.57 40.64 -19.51
CA LEU A 69 -17.80 41.75 -18.97
C LEU A 69 -16.32 41.72 -19.36
N GLN A 70 -15.74 40.53 -19.51
CA GLN A 70 -14.38 40.38 -20.02
C GLN A 70 -14.27 40.88 -21.47
N LEU A 71 -15.22 40.53 -22.32
CA LEU A 71 -15.27 41.03 -23.70
C LEU A 71 -15.37 42.56 -23.74
N GLN A 72 -16.18 43.16 -22.88
CA GLN A 72 -16.24 44.63 -22.75
C GLN A 72 -14.90 45.22 -22.30
N ARG A 73 -14.23 44.58 -21.34
CA ARG A 73 -12.94 45.03 -20.83
C ARG A 73 -11.84 44.94 -21.87
N ASP A 74 -11.84 43.89 -22.68
CA ASP A 74 -10.88 43.66 -23.76
C ASP A 74 -11.05 44.70 -24.86
N ALA A 75 -12.29 44.97 -25.29
CA ALA A 75 -12.58 46.04 -26.24
C ALA A 75 -12.15 47.43 -25.72
N LEU A 76 -12.26 47.67 -24.41
CA LEU A 76 -11.78 48.91 -23.78
C LEU A 76 -10.25 48.96 -23.71
N ASN A 77 -9.59 47.82 -23.48
CA ASN A 77 -8.12 47.71 -23.50
C ASN A 77 -7.55 48.06 -24.88
N ASP A 78 -8.19 47.61 -25.95
CA ASP A 78 -7.79 47.96 -27.33
C ASP A 78 -7.87 49.47 -27.56
N ARG A 79 -8.91 50.14 -27.04
CA ARG A 79 -9.03 51.62 -27.10
C ARG A 79 -7.93 52.30 -26.30
N ILE A 80 -7.68 51.84 -25.08
CA ILE A 80 -6.61 52.37 -24.21
C ILE A 80 -5.26 52.28 -24.91
N GLU A 81 -4.94 51.12 -25.52
CA GLU A 81 -3.66 50.94 -26.22
C GLU A 81 -3.57 51.84 -27.46
N ASN A 82 -4.64 51.98 -28.24
CA ASN A 82 -4.65 52.89 -29.38
C ASN A 82 -4.44 54.36 -28.97
N THR A 83 -5.10 54.82 -27.90
CA THR A 83 -4.91 56.19 -27.38
C THR A 83 -3.51 56.38 -26.79
N ARG A 84 -2.95 55.36 -26.14
CA ARG A 84 -1.56 55.36 -25.64
C ARG A 84 -0.55 55.50 -26.78
N ILE A 85 -0.74 54.77 -27.89
CA ILE A 85 0.09 54.90 -29.10
C ILE A 85 -0.04 56.31 -29.70
N ALA A 86 -1.26 56.86 -29.78
CA ALA A 86 -1.49 58.22 -30.29
C ALA A 86 -0.81 59.29 -29.42
N HIS A 87 -0.89 59.15 -28.10
CA HIS A 87 -0.20 60.01 -27.15
C HIS A 87 1.33 59.94 -27.28
N ASP A 88 1.90 58.73 -27.40
CA ASP A 88 3.35 58.56 -27.61
C ASP A 88 3.81 59.24 -28.91
N ARG A 89 3.05 59.09 -30.00
CA ARG A 89 3.32 59.79 -31.26
C ARG A 89 3.26 61.32 -31.11
N ALA A 90 2.21 61.84 -30.47
CA ALA A 90 2.07 63.27 -30.22
C ALA A 90 3.20 63.81 -29.35
N GLY A 91 3.61 63.06 -28.32
CA GLY A 91 4.73 63.39 -27.45
C GLY A 91 6.06 63.45 -28.21
N LYS A 92 6.32 62.48 -29.10
CA LYS A 92 7.51 62.49 -29.97
C LYS A 92 7.54 63.70 -30.89
N LEU A 93 6.43 64.01 -31.56
CA LEU A 93 6.33 65.19 -32.43
C LEU A 93 6.56 66.50 -31.66
N TYR A 94 6.03 66.61 -30.44
CA TYR A 94 6.27 67.75 -29.56
C TYR A 94 7.76 67.88 -29.19
N VAL A 95 8.41 66.78 -28.79
CA VAL A 95 9.84 66.77 -28.45
C VAL A 95 10.70 67.16 -29.66
N GLU A 96 10.44 66.57 -30.84
CA GLU A 96 11.15 66.88 -32.08
C GLU A 96 10.98 68.35 -32.49
N ALA A 97 9.74 68.87 -32.45
CA ALA A 97 9.48 70.28 -32.75
C ALA A 97 10.18 71.21 -31.77
N ARG A 98 10.23 70.84 -30.48
CA ARG A 98 10.90 71.62 -29.43
C ARG A 98 12.43 71.62 -29.63
N GLU A 99 13.02 70.50 -30.03
CA GLU A 99 14.45 70.42 -30.35
C GLU A 99 14.80 71.21 -31.61
N SER A 100 13.99 71.09 -32.67
CA SER A 100 14.13 71.89 -33.90
C SER A 100 14.05 73.38 -33.61
N PHE A 101 13.08 73.80 -32.78
CA PHE A 101 12.94 75.17 -32.33
C PHE A 101 14.15 75.67 -31.54
N ARG A 102 14.66 74.85 -30.60
CA ARG A 102 15.86 75.17 -29.83
C ARG A 102 17.10 75.33 -30.72
N ASN A 103 17.30 74.42 -31.67
CA ASN A 103 18.41 74.50 -32.62
C ASN A 103 18.31 75.75 -33.51
N TRP A 104 17.11 76.09 -33.96
CA TRP A 104 16.85 77.30 -34.73
C TRP A 104 17.16 78.58 -33.93
N ILE A 105 16.73 78.67 -32.66
CA ILE A 105 17.08 79.80 -31.78
C ILE A 105 18.59 79.90 -31.61
N ALA A 106 19.28 78.77 -31.37
CA ALA A 106 20.72 78.75 -31.15
C ALA A 106 21.51 79.23 -32.38
N THR A 107 21.14 78.77 -33.59
CA THR A 107 21.74 79.24 -34.85
C THR A 107 21.50 80.74 -35.05
N ARG A 108 20.30 81.23 -34.76
CA ARG A 108 19.92 82.63 -34.96
C ARG A 108 20.55 83.59 -33.95
N GLN A 109 20.71 83.15 -32.69
CA GLN A 109 21.47 83.88 -31.69
C GLN A 109 22.94 84.04 -32.09
N ALA A 110 23.53 83.05 -32.78
CA ALA A 110 24.90 83.13 -33.28
C ALA A 110 25.07 84.10 -34.47
N THR A 111 24.00 84.38 -35.23
CA THR A 111 24.03 85.26 -36.41
C THR A 111 23.59 86.70 -36.14
N GLY A 112 23.17 87.04 -34.91
CA GLY A 112 23.03 88.43 -34.44
C GLY A 112 21.78 89.20 -34.91
N ASP A 113 20.80 88.54 -35.52
CA ASP A 113 19.64 89.21 -36.12
C ASP A 113 18.44 89.22 -35.15
N GLY A 114 18.32 90.30 -34.38
CA GLY A 114 17.34 90.44 -33.30
C GLY A 114 16.46 91.66 -33.43
N ARG A 115 15.25 91.50 -33.96
CA ARG A 115 14.04 92.28 -33.59
C ARG A 115 12.79 91.80 -34.34
N ASN A 116 11.78 91.35 -33.58
CA ASN A 116 10.40 91.03 -33.98
C ASN A 116 10.22 90.23 -35.26
N ASP A 117 10.27 88.90 -35.10
CA ASP A 117 10.13 87.97 -36.20
C ASP A 117 8.76 87.26 -36.19
N PRO A 118 7.93 87.42 -37.24
CA PRO A 118 6.72 86.61 -37.40
C PRO A 118 6.99 85.10 -37.40
N GLU A 119 8.20 84.66 -37.76
CA GLU A 119 8.60 83.24 -37.73
C GLU A 119 8.71 82.68 -36.29
N LEU A 120 9.13 83.50 -35.32
CA LEU A 120 9.19 83.10 -33.91
C LEU A 120 7.78 82.82 -33.37
N LEU A 121 6.84 83.74 -33.64
CA LEU A 121 5.44 83.58 -33.25
C LEU A 121 4.80 82.35 -33.89
N ALA A 122 5.05 82.11 -35.19
CA ALA A 122 4.53 80.94 -35.88
C ALA A 122 5.07 79.62 -35.29
N ARG A 123 6.34 79.56 -34.91
CA ARG A 123 6.96 78.37 -34.29
C ARG A 123 6.49 78.15 -32.86
N THR A 124 6.28 79.22 -32.08
CA THR A 124 5.70 79.13 -30.73
C THR A 124 4.25 78.64 -30.80
N GLN A 125 3.42 79.18 -31.71
CA GLN A 125 2.05 78.70 -31.92
C GLN A 125 2.02 77.22 -32.28
N LYS A 126 2.92 76.76 -33.16
CA LYS A 126 3.03 75.33 -33.51
C LYS A 126 3.41 74.45 -32.31
N LEU A 127 4.25 74.93 -31.39
CA LEU A 127 4.57 74.20 -30.15
C LEU A 127 3.37 74.15 -29.21
N ASP A 128 2.63 75.25 -29.07
CA ASP A 128 1.42 75.32 -28.25
C ASP A 128 0.33 74.37 -28.78
N GLU A 129 0.15 74.29 -30.11
CA GLU A 129 -0.75 73.33 -30.77
C GLU A 129 -0.36 71.88 -30.48
N LEU A 130 0.94 71.55 -30.57
CA LEU A 130 1.43 70.20 -30.26
C LEU A 130 1.28 69.88 -28.76
N GLN A 131 1.52 70.85 -27.88
CA GLN A 131 1.31 70.69 -26.44
C GLN A 131 -0.17 70.47 -26.10
N ALA A 132 -1.07 71.23 -26.73
CA ALA A 132 -2.52 71.04 -26.59
C ALA A 132 -2.96 69.66 -27.09
N SER A 133 -2.38 69.16 -28.19
CA SER A 133 -2.61 67.81 -28.71
C SER A 133 -2.20 66.74 -27.68
N VAL A 134 -1.01 66.84 -27.09
CA VAL A 134 -0.55 65.91 -26.02
C VAL A 134 -1.50 65.93 -24.82
N ALA A 135 -1.88 67.12 -24.34
CA ALA A 135 -2.83 67.26 -23.24
C ALA A 135 -4.22 66.67 -23.57
N GLY A 136 -4.68 66.83 -24.81
CA GLY A 136 -5.93 66.22 -25.30
C GLY A 136 -5.89 64.70 -25.26
N TRP A 137 -4.81 64.08 -25.76
CA TRP A 137 -4.62 62.62 -25.70
C TRP A 137 -4.49 62.10 -24.26
N GLN A 138 -3.84 62.85 -23.37
CA GLN A 138 -3.76 62.51 -21.94
C GLN A 138 -5.14 62.56 -21.28
N SER A 139 -5.96 63.56 -21.58
CA SER A 139 -7.34 63.63 -21.07
C SER A 139 -8.19 62.46 -21.55
N GLN A 140 -8.01 62.03 -22.81
CA GLN A 140 -8.71 60.86 -23.34
C GLN A 140 -8.29 59.57 -22.63
N GLN A 141 -6.99 59.39 -22.35
CA GLN A 141 -6.53 58.25 -21.55
C GLN A 141 -7.15 58.23 -20.16
N ASN A 142 -7.20 59.39 -19.49
CA ASN A 142 -7.81 59.50 -18.17
C ASN A 142 -9.31 59.14 -18.21
N ALA A 143 -10.04 59.59 -19.24
CA ALA A 143 -11.46 59.24 -19.42
C ALA A 143 -11.67 57.73 -19.64
N LEU A 144 -10.84 57.09 -20.47
CA LEU A 144 -10.89 55.63 -20.70
C LEU A 144 -10.51 54.83 -19.44
N ALA A 145 -9.54 55.32 -18.66
CA ALA A 145 -9.18 54.72 -17.38
C ALA A 145 -10.34 54.82 -16.37
N ASP A 146 -11.03 55.97 -16.34
CA ASP A 146 -12.20 56.19 -15.50
C ASP A 146 -13.37 55.26 -15.88
N GLU A 147 -13.56 54.99 -17.18
CA GLU A 147 -14.52 54.02 -17.72
C GLU A 147 -14.16 52.56 -17.36
N ALA A 148 -12.86 52.23 -17.28
CA ALA A 148 -12.40 50.89 -16.92
C ALA A 148 -12.60 50.54 -15.44
N ARG A 149 -12.48 51.53 -14.54
CA ARG A 149 -12.59 51.32 -13.08
C ARG A 149 -13.85 50.56 -12.62
N PRO A 150 -15.09 50.94 -13.04
CA PRO A 150 -16.28 50.20 -12.64
C PRO A 150 -16.34 48.78 -13.19
N ILE A 151 -15.85 48.56 -14.42
CA ILE A 151 -15.78 47.22 -15.04
C ILE A 151 -14.82 46.33 -14.26
N ASP A 152 -13.63 46.84 -13.92
CA ASP A 152 -12.63 46.10 -13.14
C ASP A 152 -13.14 45.78 -11.72
N ALA A 153 -13.86 46.73 -11.08
CA ALA A 153 -14.51 46.51 -9.80
C ALA A 153 -15.59 45.41 -9.89
N HIS A 154 -16.43 45.44 -10.93
CA HIS A 154 -17.49 44.45 -11.12
C HIS A 154 -16.91 43.06 -11.45
N LEU A 155 -15.88 42.97 -12.30
CA LEU A 155 -15.15 41.71 -12.55
C LEU A 155 -14.57 41.13 -11.27
N LYS A 156 -13.98 41.96 -10.40
CA LYS A 156 -13.42 41.52 -9.13
C LYS A 156 -14.51 40.99 -8.19
N GLN A 157 -15.64 41.69 -8.10
CA GLN A 157 -16.78 41.26 -7.30
C GLN A 157 -17.34 39.93 -7.80
N LEU A 158 -17.55 39.81 -9.11
CA LEU A 158 -18.10 38.61 -9.73
C LEU A 158 -17.19 37.39 -9.54
N ARG A 159 -15.85 37.57 -9.60
CA ARG A 159 -14.89 36.52 -9.26
C ARG A 159 -15.03 36.04 -7.81
N ILE A 160 -15.27 36.95 -6.87
CA ILE A 160 -15.48 36.59 -5.45
C ILE A 160 -16.78 35.80 -5.30
N GLU A 161 -17.86 36.24 -5.96
CA GLU A 161 -19.15 35.55 -5.93
C GLU A 161 -19.08 34.14 -6.54
N ILE A 162 -18.42 34.00 -7.70
CA ILE A 162 -18.18 32.69 -8.33
C ILE A 162 -17.35 31.79 -7.41
N ALA A 163 -16.27 32.32 -6.81
CA ALA A 163 -15.43 31.54 -5.90
C ALA A 163 -16.21 31.08 -4.67
N ALA A 164 -17.04 31.95 -4.09
CA ALA A 164 -17.89 31.61 -2.95
C ALA A 164 -18.95 30.56 -3.31
N ALA A 165 -19.59 30.69 -4.48
CA ALA A 165 -20.55 29.72 -4.99
C ALA A 165 -19.92 28.35 -5.22
N ARG A 166 -18.75 28.30 -5.86
CA ARG A 166 -17.98 27.06 -6.07
C ARG A 166 -17.55 26.44 -4.75
N GLN A 167 -17.05 27.22 -3.80
CA GLN A 167 -16.69 26.72 -2.48
C GLN A 167 -17.89 26.14 -1.72
N ALA A 168 -19.07 26.74 -1.86
CA ALA A 168 -20.29 26.21 -1.27
C ALA A 168 -20.72 24.88 -1.93
N ALA A 169 -20.61 24.79 -3.26
CA ALA A 169 -20.86 23.55 -4.01
C ALA A 169 -19.88 22.44 -3.60
N ASP A 170 -18.58 22.75 -3.52
CA ASP A 170 -17.54 21.81 -3.09
C ASP A 170 -17.80 21.26 -1.69
N LYS A 171 -18.21 22.12 -0.74
CA LYS A 171 -18.58 21.67 0.61
C LYS A 171 -19.77 20.71 0.61
N ARG A 172 -20.78 20.94 -0.24
CA ARG A 172 -21.94 20.04 -0.37
C ARG A 172 -21.53 18.71 -0.99
N TYR A 173 -20.69 18.76 -2.03
CA TYR A 173 -20.13 17.58 -2.67
C TYR A 173 -19.30 16.75 -1.69
N GLU A 174 -18.39 17.38 -0.92
CA GLU A 174 -17.61 16.69 0.10
C GLU A 174 -18.49 16.04 1.17
N ALA A 175 -19.52 16.75 1.65
CA ALA A 175 -20.45 16.21 2.63
C ALA A 175 -21.22 15.00 2.08
N ALA A 176 -21.65 15.07 0.82
CA ALA A 176 -22.31 13.97 0.13
C ALA A 176 -21.36 12.77 -0.10
N SER A 177 -20.11 13.03 -0.52
CA SER A 177 -19.08 12.00 -0.71
C SER A 177 -18.77 11.29 0.59
N ARG A 178 -18.52 12.04 1.67
CA ARG A 178 -18.27 11.45 3.00
C ARG A 178 -19.44 10.58 3.45
N ARG A 179 -20.68 11.02 3.24
CA ARG A 179 -21.88 10.24 3.60
C ARG A 179 -21.99 8.98 2.75
N TYR A 180 -21.76 9.07 1.45
CA TYR A 180 -21.75 7.93 0.53
C TYR A 180 -20.67 6.91 0.94
N GLU A 181 -19.44 7.37 1.18
CA GLU A 181 -18.33 6.55 1.66
C GLU A 181 -18.66 5.85 2.97
N LEU A 182 -19.26 6.56 3.94
CA LEU A 182 -19.69 5.97 5.22
C LEU A 182 -20.76 4.89 5.05
N ILE A 183 -21.73 5.08 4.14
CA ILE A 183 -22.78 4.09 3.87
C ILE A 183 -22.18 2.85 3.21
N VAL A 184 -21.35 3.02 2.18
CA VAL A 184 -20.67 1.91 1.49
C VAL A 184 -19.75 1.17 2.48
N PHE A 185 -19.02 1.90 3.31
CA PHE A 185 -18.21 1.33 4.37
C PHE A 185 -19.05 0.54 5.38
N GLY A 186 -20.19 1.10 5.84
CA GLY A 186 -21.11 0.42 6.75
C GLY A 186 -21.62 -0.90 6.20
N TRP A 187 -21.97 -0.93 4.91
CA TRP A 187 -22.37 -2.16 4.23
C TRP A 187 -21.24 -3.19 4.13
N ARG A 188 -20.01 -2.74 3.79
CA ARG A 188 -18.84 -3.64 3.77
C ARG A 188 -18.52 -4.19 5.16
N LEU A 189 -18.61 -3.37 6.20
CA LEU A 189 -18.42 -3.79 7.58
C LEU A 189 -19.48 -4.81 8.00
N ALA A 190 -20.74 -4.56 7.65
CA ALA A 190 -21.85 -5.48 7.92
C ALA A 190 -21.68 -6.83 7.23
N LEU A 191 -21.03 -6.88 6.06
CA LEU A 191 -20.74 -8.13 5.34
C LEU A 191 -19.49 -8.85 5.88
N THR A 192 -18.40 -8.12 6.11
CA THR A 192 -17.08 -8.69 6.45
C THR A 192 -16.96 -9.10 7.92
N LEU A 193 -17.59 -8.37 8.85
CA LEU A 193 -17.50 -8.66 10.28
C LEU A 193 -18.13 -10.03 10.63
N PRO A 194 -19.34 -10.39 10.16
CA PRO A 194 -19.87 -11.73 10.37
C PRO A 194 -19.01 -12.83 9.77
N LEU A 195 -18.45 -12.62 8.56
CA LEU A 195 -17.53 -13.57 7.94
C LEU A 195 -16.30 -13.82 8.80
N LEU A 196 -15.74 -12.78 9.42
CA LEU A 196 -14.58 -12.88 10.30
C LEU A 196 -14.91 -13.61 11.60
N VAL A 197 -16.08 -13.35 12.18
CA VAL A 197 -16.59 -14.09 13.35
C VAL A 197 -16.76 -15.58 13.03
N VAL A 198 -17.36 -15.90 11.88
CA VAL A 198 -17.51 -17.29 11.40
C VAL A 198 -16.14 -17.93 11.19
N ALA A 199 -15.17 -17.21 10.64
CA ALA A 199 -13.82 -17.72 10.42
C ALA A 199 -13.11 -18.06 11.73
N VAL A 200 -13.19 -17.17 12.73
CA VAL A 200 -12.63 -17.42 14.07
C VAL A 200 -13.33 -18.60 14.74
N SER A 201 -14.65 -18.68 14.67
CA SER A 201 -15.44 -19.79 15.22
C SER A 201 -15.07 -21.14 14.60
N LEU A 202 -15.01 -21.19 13.25
CA LEU A 202 -14.57 -22.36 12.50
C LEU A 202 -13.14 -22.77 12.86
N PHE A 203 -12.23 -21.80 13.01
CA PHE A 203 -10.85 -22.06 13.39
C PHE A 203 -10.73 -22.65 14.79
N ILE A 204 -11.47 -22.14 15.77
CA ILE A 204 -11.43 -22.67 17.15
C ILE A 204 -11.99 -24.10 17.19
N ARG A 205 -13.14 -24.34 16.53
CA ARG A 205 -13.88 -25.60 16.66
C ARG A 205 -13.40 -26.71 15.71
N PHE A 206 -12.94 -26.37 14.51
CA PHE A 206 -12.65 -27.36 13.44
C PHE A 206 -11.17 -27.44 13.02
N ARG A 207 -10.24 -26.76 13.70
CA ARG A 207 -8.79 -26.85 13.43
C ARG A 207 -8.14 -28.24 13.61
N LYS A 208 -8.87 -29.25 14.08
CA LYS A 208 -8.38 -30.65 14.15
C LYS A 208 -9.22 -31.61 13.29
N SER A 209 -10.18 -31.08 12.53
CA SER A 209 -11.06 -31.88 11.69
C SER A 209 -10.37 -32.35 10.41
N ARG A 210 -10.93 -33.38 9.75
CA ARG A 210 -10.48 -33.85 8.43
C ARG A 210 -10.56 -32.77 7.35
N TYR A 211 -11.47 -31.81 7.49
CA TYR A 211 -11.68 -30.69 6.55
C TYR A 211 -10.86 -29.44 6.89
N TRP A 212 -9.78 -29.60 7.67
CA TRP A 212 -8.85 -28.54 8.04
C TRP A 212 -8.41 -27.61 6.90
N PRO A 213 -8.16 -28.09 5.66
CA PRO A 213 -7.75 -27.21 4.56
C PRO A 213 -8.78 -26.13 4.24
N PHE A 214 -10.08 -26.46 4.26
CA PHE A 214 -11.14 -25.48 4.00
C PHE A 214 -11.29 -24.47 5.14
N VAL A 215 -11.08 -24.89 6.39
CA VAL A 215 -11.09 -23.99 7.55
C VAL A 215 -9.95 -22.96 7.44
N TYR A 216 -8.76 -23.40 7.03
CA TYR A 216 -7.61 -22.51 6.85
C TYR A 216 -7.75 -21.63 5.61
N GLY A 217 -8.31 -22.17 4.52
CA GLY A 217 -8.65 -21.40 3.32
C GLY A 217 -9.68 -20.31 3.61
N PHE A 218 -10.75 -20.63 4.33
CA PHE A 218 -11.75 -19.66 4.75
C PHE A 218 -11.18 -18.61 5.72
N GLY A 219 -10.32 -19.02 6.65
CA GLY A 219 -9.59 -18.10 7.53
C GLY A 219 -8.68 -17.13 6.75
N LEU A 220 -7.96 -17.63 5.74
CA LEU A 220 -7.13 -16.82 4.87
C LEU A 220 -7.97 -15.85 4.04
N PHE A 221 -9.10 -16.31 3.50
CA PHE A 221 -10.09 -15.47 2.81
C PHE A 221 -10.59 -14.35 3.73
N ALA A 222 -11.09 -14.67 4.93
CA ALA A 222 -11.62 -13.67 5.85
C ALA A 222 -10.57 -12.64 6.29
N LEU A 223 -9.33 -13.09 6.54
CA LEU A 223 -8.21 -12.17 6.81
C LEU A 223 -7.90 -11.28 5.59
N THR A 224 -7.89 -11.85 4.39
CA THR A 224 -7.63 -11.09 3.16
C THR A 224 -8.74 -10.07 2.90
N ALA A 225 -10.01 -10.47 2.99
CA ALA A 225 -11.17 -9.59 2.89
C ALA A 225 -11.10 -8.44 3.91
N PHE A 226 -10.70 -8.71 5.16
CA PHE A 226 -10.49 -7.66 6.15
C PHE A 226 -9.38 -6.68 5.76
N PHE A 227 -8.19 -7.18 5.39
CA PHE A 227 -7.03 -6.32 5.11
C PHE A 227 -7.06 -5.61 3.75
N VAL A 228 -7.69 -6.22 2.75
CA VAL A 228 -7.67 -5.78 1.34
C VAL A 228 -9.01 -5.17 0.92
N GLU A 229 -10.14 -5.65 1.42
CA GLU A 229 -11.45 -5.16 0.97
C GLU A 229 -12.08 -4.16 1.95
N LEU A 230 -11.94 -4.38 3.27
CA LEU A 230 -12.54 -3.52 4.29
C LEU A 230 -11.64 -2.31 4.61
N VAL A 231 -10.36 -2.57 4.89
CA VAL A 231 -9.42 -1.59 5.42
C VAL A 231 -9.11 -0.41 4.47
N PRO A 232 -8.88 -0.59 3.16
CA PRO A 232 -8.52 0.53 2.27
C PRO A 232 -9.60 1.60 2.14
N TYR A 233 -10.83 1.31 2.59
CA TYR A 233 -12.01 2.17 2.44
C TYR A 233 -12.49 2.75 3.77
N LEU A 234 -11.70 2.61 4.84
CA LEU A 234 -12.02 3.20 6.13
C LEU A 234 -11.59 4.67 6.13
N PRO A 235 -12.53 5.63 6.27
CA PRO A 235 -12.24 7.06 6.14
C PRO A 235 -11.23 7.50 7.20
N SER A 236 -10.12 8.10 6.75
CA SER A 236 -8.98 8.65 7.53
C SER A 236 -8.16 7.69 8.43
N PHE A 237 -8.72 6.56 8.92
CA PHE A 237 -8.03 5.69 9.90
C PHE A 237 -7.67 4.27 9.39
N GLY A 238 -7.98 3.93 8.13
CA GLY A 238 -7.78 2.57 7.61
C GLY A 238 -6.35 2.06 7.74
N GLY A 239 -5.37 2.92 7.41
CA GLY A 239 -3.95 2.57 7.51
C GLY A 239 -3.53 2.18 8.93
N TYR A 240 -4.00 2.90 9.95
CA TYR A 240 -3.65 2.64 11.34
C TYR A 240 -4.24 1.32 11.84
N VAL A 241 -5.53 1.08 11.57
CA VAL A 241 -6.19 -0.18 11.95
C VAL A 241 -5.48 -1.37 11.31
N ARG A 242 -5.12 -1.25 10.02
CA ARG A 242 -4.36 -2.27 9.29
C ARG A 242 -3.07 -2.64 10.00
N VAL A 243 -2.26 -1.63 10.31
CA VAL A 243 -0.92 -1.82 10.86
C VAL A 243 -1.02 -2.34 12.29
N LEU A 244 -1.94 -1.82 13.11
CA LEU A 244 -2.13 -2.28 14.49
C LEU A 244 -2.58 -3.75 14.56
N VAL A 245 -3.57 -4.15 13.75
CA VAL A 245 -4.03 -5.54 13.70
C VAL A 245 -2.92 -6.44 13.15
N GLY A 246 -2.18 -5.98 12.13
CA GLY A 246 -1.03 -6.69 11.58
C GLY A 246 0.06 -6.93 12.64
N ILE A 247 0.43 -5.90 13.40
CA ILE A 247 1.39 -5.99 14.50
C ILE A 247 0.90 -6.99 15.55
N ALA A 248 -0.38 -6.90 15.96
CA ALA A 248 -0.96 -7.81 16.95
C ALA A 248 -0.88 -9.28 16.49
N LEU A 249 -1.22 -9.56 15.22
CA LEU A 249 -1.12 -10.91 14.65
C LEU A 249 0.33 -11.42 14.61
N VAL A 250 1.28 -10.59 14.21
CA VAL A 250 2.71 -10.96 14.16
C VAL A 250 3.25 -11.23 15.57
N VAL A 251 2.97 -10.37 16.53
CA VAL A 251 3.39 -10.54 17.93
C VAL A 251 2.79 -11.83 18.51
N PHE A 252 1.49 -12.07 18.28
CA PHE A 252 0.83 -13.29 18.75
C PHE A 252 1.42 -14.56 18.10
N ALA A 253 1.63 -14.55 16.78
CA ALA A 253 2.25 -15.65 16.07
C ALA A 253 3.69 -15.91 16.55
N GLY A 254 4.46 -14.84 16.77
CA GLY A 254 5.83 -14.90 17.30
C GLY A 254 5.90 -15.50 18.69
N ILE A 255 5.05 -15.04 19.63
CA ILE A 255 4.97 -15.59 20.99
C ILE A 255 4.58 -17.07 20.97
N TYR A 256 3.60 -17.44 20.14
CA TYR A 256 3.18 -18.83 20.01
C TYR A 256 4.30 -19.73 19.45
N MET A 257 4.98 -19.28 18.39
CA MET A 257 6.09 -20.01 17.78
C MET A 257 7.27 -20.15 18.75
N LEU A 258 7.61 -19.09 19.49
CA LEU A 258 8.67 -19.12 20.48
C LEU A 258 8.36 -20.09 21.63
N ARG A 259 7.13 -20.07 22.16
CA ARG A 259 6.68 -21.03 23.19
C ARG A 259 6.70 -22.47 22.69
N ALA A 260 6.31 -22.71 21.43
CA ALA A 260 6.37 -24.04 20.84
C ALA A 260 7.82 -24.52 20.70
N PHE A 261 8.74 -23.63 20.30
CA PHE A 261 10.16 -23.93 20.21
C PHE A 261 10.78 -24.21 21.59
N GLN A 262 10.45 -23.40 22.61
CA GLN A 262 10.91 -23.62 23.98
C GLN A 262 10.47 -24.98 24.52
N LYS A 263 9.17 -25.32 24.40
CA LYS A 263 8.66 -26.66 24.79
C LYS A 263 9.34 -27.81 24.05
N TYR A 264 9.69 -27.61 22.79
CA TYR A 264 10.43 -28.60 22.01
C TYR A 264 11.86 -28.77 22.55
N VAL A 265 12.57 -27.67 22.84
CA VAL A 265 13.93 -27.70 23.41
C VAL A 265 13.93 -28.32 24.81
N GLU A 266 12.95 -27.99 25.66
CA GLU A 266 12.82 -28.56 27.00
C GLU A 266 12.64 -30.08 26.96
N ARG A 267 11.75 -30.59 26.11
CA ARG A 267 11.58 -32.04 25.90
C ARG A 267 12.88 -32.70 25.46
N LYS A 268 13.60 -32.07 24.53
CA LYS A 268 14.89 -32.57 24.04
C LYS A 268 15.98 -32.58 25.11
N ARG A 269 15.98 -31.62 26.04
CA ARG A 269 16.91 -31.61 27.17
C ARG A 269 16.61 -32.75 28.14
N ALA A 270 15.34 -32.92 28.51
CA ALA A 270 14.90 -34.03 29.36
C ALA A 270 15.23 -35.40 28.73
N ASP A 271 15.03 -35.55 27.42
CA ASP A 271 15.40 -36.75 26.68
C ASP A 271 16.92 -37.02 26.70
N LEU A 272 17.78 -36.03 26.92
CA LEU A 272 19.24 -36.21 26.97
C LEU A 272 19.77 -36.54 28.37
N GLU A 273 19.03 -36.19 29.42
CA GLU A 273 19.36 -36.50 30.83
C GLU A 273 19.10 -37.99 31.17
N GLN A 274 18.27 -38.68 30.39
CA GLN A 274 17.98 -40.11 30.57
C GLN A 274 19.18 -41.01 30.25
N SER A 275 19.18 -42.20 30.86
CA SER A 275 20.22 -43.21 30.68
C SER A 275 20.38 -43.61 29.20
N ARG A 276 21.61 -43.92 28.76
CA ARG A 276 21.90 -44.24 27.35
C ARG A 276 21.07 -45.40 26.81
N THR A 277 20.81 -46.41 27.63
CA THR A 277 20.07 -47.63 27.30
C THR A 277 18.58 -47.34 27.12
N GLU A 278 18.00 -46.53 27.99
CA GLU A 278 16.59 -46.12 27.91
C GLU A 278 16.34 -45.21 26.71
N ARG A 279 17.28 -44.31 26.42
CA ARG A 279 17.26 -43.48 25.20
C ARG A 279 17.34 -44.31 23.92
N ALA A 280 18.14 -45.37 23.90
CA ALA A 280 18.23 -46.27 22.75
C ALA A 280 16.90 -47.01 22.49
N ARG A 281 16.20 -47.43 23.56
CA ARG A 281 14.88 -48.07 23.48
C ARG A 281 13.77 -47.11 23.00
N GLY A 282 13.88 -45.82 23.30
CA GLY A 282 12.91 -44.79 22.88
C GLY A 282 13.09 -44.26 21.45
N VAL A 283 14.10 -44.73 20.70
CA VAL A 283 14.30 -44.31 19.30
C VAL A 283 13.33 -45.05 18.40
N ASP A 284 12.38 -44.32 17.84
CA ASP A 284 11.50 -44.80 16.78
C ASP A 284 12.31 -45.18 15.53
N TYR A 285 12.01 -46.33 14.93
CA TYR A 285 12.61 -46.84 13.71
C TYR A 285 12.58 -45.82 12.56
N GLU A 286 11.48 -45.06 12.44
CA GLU A 286 11.35 -44.04 11.40
C GLU A 286 12.34 -42.88 11.60
N LYS A 287 12.50 -42.47 12.86
CA LYS A 287 13.45 -41.43 13.24
C LYS A 287 14.86 -41.91 12.92
N ALA A 288 15.20 -43.14 13.32
CA ALA A 288 16.46 -43.80 12.99
C ALA A 288 16.76 -43.80 11.48
N LEU A 289 15.82 -44.22 10.64
CA LEU A 289 15.99 -44.25 9.19
C LEU A 289 16.19 -42.84 8.59
N SER A 290 15.40 -41.86 9.04
CA SER A 290 15.49 -40.49 8.54
C SER A 290 16.80 -39.79 8.94
N THR A 291 17.30 -40.06 10.15
CA THR A 291 18.57 -39.51 10.64
C THR A 291 19.76 -40.21 10.02
N PHE A 292 19.66 -41.50 9.71
CA PHE A 292 20.69 -42.24 8.98
C PHE A 292 20.95 -41.63 7.60
N GLN A 293 19.90 -41.36 6.82
CA GLN A 293 20.02 -40.70 5.51
C GLN A 293 20.67 -39.31 5.58
N LYS A 294 20.41 -38.57 6.67
CA LYS A 294 20.97 -37.23 6.92
C LYS A 294 22.32 -37.26 7.64
N LYS A 295 22.85 -38.45 7.97
CA LYS A 295 24.06 -38.66 8.78
C LYS A 295 24.03 -37.92 10.14
N LEU A 296 22.85 -37.88 10.76
CA LEU A 296 22.58 -37.32 12.09
C LEU A 296 22.37 -38.44 13.12
N CYS A 297 22.61 -38.15 14.39
CA CYS A 297 22.34 -39.08 15.49
C CYS A 297 20.84 -39.07 15.83
N PRO A 298 20.16 -40.23 15.95
CA PRO A 298 18.73 -40.30 16.26
C PRO A 298 18.36 -39.85 17.67
N SER A 299 19.32 -39.67 18.57
CA SER A 299 19.07 -39.14 19.92
C SER A 299 19.27 -37.62 19.97
N CYS A 300 20.49 -37.14 19.69
CA CYS A 300 20.85 -35.72 19.86
C CYS A 300 20.69 -34.86 18.58
N ASP A 301 20.29 -35.45 17.45
CA ASP A 301 20.10 -34.79 16.15
C ASP A 301 21.34 -34.01 15.64
N LYS A 302 22.52 -34.30 16.18
CA LYS A 302 23.81 -33.72 15.73
C LYS A 302 24.49 -34.65 14.72
N PRO A 303 25.30 -34.11 13.80
CA PRO A 303 26.09 -34.92 12.88
C PRO A 303 27.08 -35.80 13.67
N TRP A 304 27.17 -37.08 13.29
CA TRP A 304 28.11 -38.02 13.93
C TRP A 304 29.39 -38.24 13.12
N HIS A 305 29.50 -37.65 11.92
CA HIS A 305 30.65 -37.76 11.04
C HIS A 305 31.40 -36.42 11.00
N LEU A 306 32.66 -36.41 11.45
CA LEU A 306 33.59 -35.27 11.31
C LEU A 306 34.60 -35.54 10.18
N GLY A 307 34.10 -35.96 9.01
CA GLY A 307 34.96 -36.25 7.84
C GLY A 307 35.45 -37.70 7.71
N GLY A 308 34.93 -38.64 8.51
CA GLY A 308 35.20 -40.08 8.38
C GLY A 308 33.95 -40.92 8.61
N GLU A 309 33.86 -42.08 7.95
CA GLU A 309 32.68 -42.96 8.05
C GLU A 309 32.71 -43.88 9.27
N GLN A 310 33.82 -43.98 10.00
CA GLN A 310 34.09 -45.05 10.97
C GLN A 310 33.61 -44.78 12.42
N ALA A 311 32.64 -43.89 12.65
CA ALA A 311 32.13 -43.66 14.01
C ALA A 311 31.19 -44.79 14.47
N SER A 312 31.56 -45.57 15.49
CA SER A 312 30.64 -46.56 16.11
C SER A 312 29.72 -45.93 17.15
N TYR A 313 30.18 -44.85 17.79
CA TYR A 313 29.43 -44.11 18.81
C TYR A 313 29.25 -42.65 18.40
N CYS A 314 28.17 -42.03 18.87
CA CYS A 314 27.97 -40.60 18.70
C CYS A 314 28.92 -39.80 19.60
N ILE A 315 29.77 -38.96 19.02
CA ILE A 315 30.70 -38.08 19.74
C ILE A 315 30.00 -37.07 20.68
N HIS A 316 28.74 -36.75 20.44
CA HIS A 316 28.02 -35.72 21.20
C HIS A 316 27.19 -36.27 22.35
N CYS A 317 26.76 -37.54 22.30
CA CYS A 317 25.87 -38.10 23.33
C CYS A 317 26.21 -39.54 23.75
N GLY A 318 27.26 -40.13 23.17
CA GLY A 318 27.75 -41.47 23.49
C GLY A 318 26.83 -42.62 23.08
N LEU A 319 25.79 -42.38 22.28
CA LEU A 319 24.87 -43.42 21.81
C LEU A 319 25.58 -44.36 20.83
N ASN A 320 25.38 -45.66 20.99
CA ASN A 320 25.87 -46.64 20.02
C ASN A 320 25.06 -46.52 18.72
N LEU A 321 25.74 -46.18 17.62
CA LEU A 321 25.13 -45.94 16.32
C LEU A 321 25.30 -47.14 15.39
N PHE A 322 26.42 -47.87 15.50
CA PHE A 322 26.74 -48.97 14.60
C PHE A 322 27.23 -50.19 15.34
N LYS A 323 26.74 -51.36 14.93
CA LYS A 323 27.17 -52.67 15.43
C LYS A 323 27.69 -53.52 14.28
N VAL A 324 28.65 -54.38 14.59
CA VAL A 324 29.14 -55.39 13.65
C VAL A 324 28.26 -56.63 13.82
N CYS A 325 27.66 -57.09 12.73
CA CYS A 325 26.88 -58.31 12.68
C CYS A 325 27.83 -59.53 12.69
N ALA A 326 27.33 -60.71 13.06
CA ALA A 326 28.10 -61.96 13.02
C ALA A 326 28.67 -62.27 11.63
N CYS A 327 28.05 -61.77 10.55
CA CYS A 327 28.55 -61.88 9.18
C CYS A 327 29.75 -60.94 8.87
N GLY A 328 30.23 -60.16 9.84
CA GLY A 328 31.28 -59.14 9.66
C GLY A 328 30.78 -57.79 9.15
N GLY A 329 29.50 -57.66 8.83
CA GLY A 329 28.89 -56.45 8.28
C GLY A 329 28.61 -55.36 9.30
N ARG A 330 29.00 -54.11 9.00
CA ARG A 330 28.68 -52.95 9.84
C ARG A 330 27.27 -52.44 9.56
N ASN A 331 26.42 -52.52 10.57
CA ASN A 331 25.01 -52.17 10.50
C ASN A 331 24.65 -51.05 11.45
N PHE A 332 23.62 -50.29 11.11
CA PHE A 332 23.06 -49.31 12.02
C PHE A 332 22.33 -50.04 13.16
N ALA A 333 22.63 -49.68 14.41
CA ALA A 333 22.17 -50.39 15.60
C ALA A 333 20.63 -50.42 15.72
N PHE A 334 19.94 -49.45 15.12
CA PHE A 334 18.49 -49.28 15.15
C PHE A 334 17.75 -49.94 13.97
N PHE A 335 18.45 -50.62 13.07
CA PHE A 335 17.80 -51.37 12.01
C PHE A 335 17.37 -52.76 12.49
N PRO A 336 16.13 -53.20 12.20
CA PRO A 336 15.63 -54.51 12.61
C PRO A 336 16.47 -55.67 12.07
N PHE A 337 17.03 -55.52 10.86
CA PHE A 337 17.75 -56.57 10.15
C PHE A 337 19.07 -56.04 9.57
N CYS A 338 20.04 -56.93 9.48
CA CYS A 338 21.34 -56.69 8.85
C CYS A 338 21.15 -56.44 7.35
N ASN A 339 21.77 -55.38 6.82
CA ASN A 339 21.73 -55.03 5.40
C ASN A 339 22.55 -55.97 4.50
N GLN A 340 23.42 -56.81 5.08
CA GLN A 340 24.26 -57.76 4.33
C GLN A 340 23.74 -59.20 4.37
N CYS A 341 23.29 -59.70 5.53
CA CYS A 341 22.86 -61.10 5.68
C CYS A 341 21.38 -61.27 6.05
N GLY A 342 20.64 -60.20 6.36
CA GLY A 342 19.23 -60.27 6.74
C GLY A 342 18.95 -60.72 8.18
N GLU A 343 19.95 -61.15 8.94
CA GLU A 343 19.81 -61.57 10.35
C GLU A 343 19.45 -60.37 11.26
N PRO A 344 18.63 -60.54 12.32
CA PRO A 344 18.36 -59.48 13.29
C PRO A 344 19.62 -58.88 13.92
N VAL A 345 19.65 -57.55 14.03
CA VAL A 345 20.72 -56.84 14.74
C VAL A 345 20.45 -56.95 16.24
N ALA A 346 21.35 -57.60 16.99
CA ALA A 346 21.16 -58.13 18.36
C ALA A 346 20.54 -57.20 19.44
N GLU A 347 20.38 -55.89 19.20
CA GLU A 347 19.64 -55.01 20.11
C GLU A 347 18.12 -55.23 20.05
N THR A 348 17.59 -55.74 18.93
CA THR A 348 16.17 -56.10 18.81
C THR A 348 15.83 -57.46 19.40
N ALA A 349 16.83 -58.29 19.74
CA ALA A 349 16.62 -59.62 20.32
C ALA A 349 16.32 -59.56 21.82
N GLU A 350 17.00 -58.70 22.59
CA GLU A 350 16.64 -58.41 24.00
C GLU A 350 15.30 -57.66 24.13
N LEU A 351 14.84 -56.99 23.07
CA LEU A 351 13.53 -56.34 22.98
C LEU A 351 12.35 -57.32 22.77
N ARG A 352 12.61 -58.64 22.69
CA ARG A 352 11.58 -59.69 22.51
C ARG A 352 11.57 -60.79 23.58
N SER A 353 12.43 -60.72 24.59
CA SER A 353 12.39 -61.71 25.68
C SER A 353 11.22 -61.42 26.63
N PRO A 354 10.32 -62.37 26.91
CA PRO A 354 9.36 -62.23 28.00
C PRO A 354 10.11 -62.26 29.35
N GLU A 355 9.65 -61.47 30.32
CA GLU A 355 10.21 -61.42 31.67
C GLU A 355 10.29 -62.82 32.32
N PRO A 356 11.32 -63.14 33.11
CA PRO A 356 11.41 -64.40 33.84
C PRO A 356 10.50 -64.34 35.07
N GLY A 357 9.22 -64.72 34.92
CA GLY A 357 8.26 -64.67 36.02
C GLY A 357 7.01 -65.54 35.93
N GLU A 358 6.73 -66.22 34.81
CA GLU A 358 5.51 -67.02 34.68
C GLU A 358 5.82 -68.52 34.82
N ARG A 359 5.46 -69.11 35.98
CA ARG A 359 5.46 -70.57 36.16
C ARG A 359 4.39 -71.20 35.24
N PRO A 360 4.66 -72.32 34.55
CA PRO A 360 3.66 -72.95 33.68
C PRO A 360 2.53 -73.56 34.52
N PRO A 361 1.26 -73.50 34.06
CA PRO A 361 0.16 -74.18 34.72
C PRO A 361 0.30 -75.71 34.59
N ALA A 362 0.14 -76.40 35.70
CA ALA A 362 0.09 -77.85 35.77
C ALA A 362 -1.11 -78.40 35.00
N SER A 363 -0.85 -79.42 34.18
CA SER A 363 -1.86 -80.23 33.51
C SER A 363 -2.66 -81.06 34.50
N ASN A 364 -3.99 -80.94 34.45
CA ASN A 364 -4.95 -82.05 34.54
C ASN A 364 -6.27 -81.62 33.91
#